data_AF-A0A439RF63-F1
#
_entry.id   AF-A0A439RF63-F1
#
_cell.length_a   1.000
_cell.length_b   1.000
_cell.length_c   1.000
_cell.angle_alpha   90.00
_cell.angle_beta   90.00
_cell.angle_gamma   90.00
#
_symmetry.space_group_name_H-M   'P 1'
#
loop_
_entity.id
_entity.type
_entity.pdbx_description
1 polymer ?
#
loop_
_entity_poly.entity_id
_entity_poly.type
_entity_poly.pdbx_seq_one_letter_code
_entity_poly.pdbx_strand_id
1 'polypeptide(L)'
;MATAVPFEGSNFTFTAPKGDEDRVRDLPCFINGNAIVTCWELTPKEFASVVATGKIWVSQLSGRSFYPMLVSNAPTIREVVADTGKTFPRQERE
;
A
#
# COMPACT_ATOMS: atom_id res chain seq x y z
N MET A 1 1.96 1.96 -11.73
CA MET A 1 1.98 1.81 -10.27
C MET A 1 1.84 0.33 -9.97
N ALA A 2 2.46 -0.14 -8.89
CA ALA A 2 2.38 -1.54 -8.51
C ALA A 2 0.91 -1.96 -8.35
N THR A 3 0.57 -3.17 -8.81
CA THR A 3 -0.79 -3.70 -8.72
C THR A 3 -0.81 -4.86 -7.74
N ALA A 4 -1.80 -4.89 -6.86
CA ALA A 4 -2.01 -6.03 -5.99
C ALA A 4 -2.46 -7.23 -6.84
N VAL A 5 -1.83 -8.38 -6.63
CA VAL A 5 -2.09 -9.60 -7.40
C VAL A 5 -2.36 -10.78 -6.46
N PRO A 6 -3.23 -11.71 -6.86
CA PRO A 6 -3.40 -12.95 -6.11
C PRO A 6 -2.11 -13.78 -6.18
N PHE A 7 -1.89 -14.61 -5.17
CA PHE A 7 -0.76 -15.53 -5.08
C PHE A 7 -1.21 -16.85 -4.43
N GLU A 8 -0.42 -17.90 -4.57
CA GLU A 8 -0.71 -19.19 -3.94
C GLU A 8 -0.84 -19.04 -2.41
N GLY A 9 -2.00 -19.42 -1.87
CA GLY A 9 -2.32 -19.22 -0.44
C GLY A 9 -3.10 -17.94 -0.12
N SER A 10 -3.41 -17.09 -1.11
CA SER A 10 -4.43 -16.04 -0.93
C SER A 10 -5.77 -16.67 -0.57
N ASN A 11 -6.46 -16.12 0.44
CA ASN A 11 -7.71 -16.69 0.98
C ASN A 11 -8.82 -15.65 1.19
N PHE A 12 -8.56 -14.37 0.92
CA PHE A 12 -9.52 -13.28 1.11
C PHE A 12 -9.25 -12.13 0.13
N THR A 13 -10.27 -11.34 -0.20
CA THR A 13 -10.14 -10.13 -1.01
C THR A 13 -10.88 -8.98 -0.34
N PHE A 14 -10.16 -7.90 -0.02
CA PHE A 14 -10.80 -6.63 0.29
C PHE A 14 -11.30 -6.01 -1.01
N THR A 15 -12.61 -5.83 -1.14
CA THR A 15 -13.20 -5.24 -2.33
C THR A 15 -13.15 -3.72 -2.26
N ALA A 16 -12.97 -3.08 -3.41
CA ALA A 16 -13.16 -1.65 -3.54
C ALA A 16 -14.54 -1.23 -3.02
N PRO A 17 -14.64 -0.12 -2.26
CA PRO A 17 -15.93 0.44 -1.89
C PRO A 17 -16.75 0.77 -3.14
N LYS A 18 -18.07 0.52 -3.06
CA LYS A 18 -18.97 0.78 -4.18
C LYS A 18 -18.94 2.27 -4.55
N GLY A 19 -18.66 2.57 -5.83
CA GLY A 19 -18.57 3.93 -6.37
C GLY A 19 -17.17 4.55 -6.36
N ASP A 20 -16.16 3.85 -5.82
CA ASP A 20 -14.76 4.27 -5.78
C ASP A 20 -13.83 3.38 -6.61
N GLU A 21 -14.37 2.49 -7.45
CA GLU A 21 -13.62 1.48 -8.20
C GLU A 21 -12.58 2.06 -9.16
N ASP A 22 -12.79 3.31 -9.61
CA ASP A 22 -11.83 4.03 -10.47
C ASP A 22 -10.58 4.50 -9.71
N ARG A 23 -10.66 4.58 -8.37
CA ARG A 23 -9.61 5.13 -7.49
C ARG A 23 -9.00 4.08 -6.58
N VAL A 24 -9.79 3.07 -6.20
CA VAL A 24 -9.42 2.01 -5.27
C VAL A 24 -9.65 0.68 -5.96
N ARG A 25 -8.63 -0.17 -5.96
CA ARG A 25 -8.71 -1.53 -6.52
C ARG A 25 -8.89 -2.56 -5.42
N ASP A 26 -9.46 -3.69 -5.81
CA ASP A 26 -9.50 -4.88 -4.97
C ASP A 26 -8.11 -5.31 -4.54
N LEU A 27 -8.02 -5.82 -3.31
CA LEU A 27 -6.78 -6.23 -2.69
C LEU A 27 -6.87 -7.71 -2.28
N PRO A 28 -6.43 -8.63 -3.15
CA PRO A 28 -6.29 -10.04 -2.79
C PRO A 28 -5.20 -10.20 -1.73
N CYS A 29 -5.47 -11.02 -0.73
CA CYS A 29 -4.56 -11.24 0.39
C CYS A 29 -4.74 -12.62 1.03
N PHE A 30 -3.77 -12.99 1.85
CA PHE A 30 -3.98 -13.95 2.93
C PHE A 30 -4.30 -13.21 4.23
N ILE A 31 -5.30 -13.68 4.98
CA ILE A 31 -5.60 -13.22 6.34
C ILE A 31 -5.91 -14.40 7.27
N ASN A 32 -5.46 -14.31 8.53
CA ASN A 32 -5.72 -15.33 9.56
C ASN A 32 -6.12 -14.73 10.93
N GLY A 33 -6.52 -13.45 10.96
CA GLY A 33 -6.83 -12.71 12.19
C GLY A 33 -5.63 -12.13 12.93
N ASN A 34 -4.40 -12.58 12.62
CA ASN A 34 -3.16 -12.07 13.22
C ASN A 34 -2.28 -11.30 12.22
N ALA A 35 -2.32 -11.69 10.94
CA ALA A 35 -1.54 -11.08 9.88
C ALA A 35 -2.36 -10.94 8.60
N ILE A 36 -1.96 -9.95 7.78
CA ILE A 36 -2.42 -9.78 6.41
C ILE A 36 -1.19 -9.80 5.51
N VAL A 37 -1.21 -10.66 4.48
CA VAL A 37 -0.12 -10.78 3.49
C VAL A 37 -0.67 -10.43 2.12
N THR A 38 -0.03 -9.48 1.44
CA THR A 38 -0.40 -9.00 0.11
C THR A 38 0.77 -9.12 -0.84
N CYS A 39 0.52 -9.53 -2.08
CA CYS A 39 1.53 -9.56 -3.14
C CYS A 39 1.32 -8.41 -4.12
N TRP A 40 2.41 -7.81 -4.59
CA TRP A 40 2.39 -6.65 -5.48
C TRP A 40 3.30 -6.90 -6.67
N GLU A 41 2.73 -6.77 -7.86
CA GLU A 41 3.48 -6.80 -9.10
C GLU A 41 3.95 -5.38 -9.44
N LEU A 42 5.27 -5.20 -9.55
CA LEU A 42 5.87 -3.91 -9.91
C LEU A 42 5.85 -3.72 -11.43
N THR A 43 5.61 -2.49 -11.88
CA THR A 43 5.89 -2.15 -13.28
C THR A 43 7.39 -2.20 -13.57
N PRO A 44 7.83 -2.36 -14.83
CA PRO A 44 9.25 -2.36 -15.17
C PRO A 44 10.01 -1.11 -14.69
N LYS A 45 9.36 0.06 -14.73
CA LYS A 45 9.92 1.32 -14.21
C LYS A 45 10.07 1.30 -12.68
N GLU A 46 9.11 0.72 -11.97
CA GLU A 46 9.17 0.53 -10.52
C GLU A 46 10.27 -0.43 -10.12
N PHE A 47 10.33 -1.57 -10.80
CA PHE A 47 11.37 -2.56 -10.63
C PHE A 47 12.77 -1.95 -10.84
N ALA A 48 12.96 -1.18 -11.92
CA ALA A 48 14.25 -0.51 -12.18
C ALA A 48 14.67 0.46 -11.06
N SER A 49 13.73 1.22 -10.50
CA SER A 49 14.01 2.12 -9.36
C SER A 49 14.36 1.35 -8.08
N VAL A 50 13.64 0.25 -7.81
CA VAL A 50 13.94 -0.63 -6.67
C VAL A 50 15.32 -1.26 -6.83
N VAL A 51 15.68 -1.74 -8.03
CA VAL A 51 17.02 -2.27 -8.32
C VAL A 51 18.10 -1.21 -8.12
N ALA A 52 17.85 0.03 -8.56
CA ALA A 52 18.83 1.12 -8.44
C ALA A 52 19.02 1.61 -7.00
N THR A 53 17.98 1.58 -6.17
CA THR A 53 17.99 2.18 -4.83
C THR A 53 18.05 1.16 -3.69
N GLY A 54 17.67 -0.09 -3.96
CA GLY A 54 17.47 -1.14 -2.97
C GLY A 54 16.33 -0.89 -1.99
N LYS A 55 15.43 0.07 -2.27
CA LYS A 55 14.45 0.56 -1.29
C LYS A 55 13.02 0.35 -1.77
N ILE A 56 12.18 -0.07 -0.84
CA ILE A 56 10.73 -0.14 -0.99
C ILE A 56 10.14 0.63 0.19
N TRP A 57 9.15 1.48 -0.09
CA TRP A 57 8.44 2.26 0.91
C TRP A 57 6.98 1.82 0.93
N VAL A 58 6.48 1.43 2.10
CA VAL A 58 5.08 1.01 2.30
C VAL A 58 4.52 1.82 3.47
N SER A 59 3.41 2.52 3.25
CA SER A 59 2.70 3.25 4.30
C SER A 59 1.38 2.54 4.60
N GLN A 60 1.19 2.16 5.85
CA GLN A 60 -0.06 1.60 6.35
C GLN A 60 -0.59 2.52 7.46
N LEU A 61 -1.60 3.31 7.13
CA LEU A 61 -2.21 4.24 8.08
C LEU A 61 -3.22 3.52 8.95
N SER A 62 -2.75 2.76 9.94
CA SER A 62 -3.63 2.27 11.00
C SER A 62 -2.92 1.86 12.27
N GLY A 63 -3.45 2.35 13.39
CA GLY A 63 -3.25 1.72 14.68
C GLY A 63 -4.37 0.74 15.07
N ARG A 64 -5.43 0.55 14.25
CA ARG A 64 -6.64 -0.24 14.61
C ARG A 64 -7.45 -0.90 13.46
N SER A 65 -7.30 -0.51 12.17
CA SER A 65 -8.15 -0.98 11.05
C SER A 65 -7.40 -1.05 9.71
N PHE A 66 -7.63 -2.03 8.85
CA PHE A 66 -6.88 -2.11 7.57
C PHE A 66 -7.44 -1.17 6.49
N TYR A 67 -6.76 -0.06 6.23
CA TYR A 67 -7.10 0.91 5.17
C TYR A 67 -6.40 0.57 3.83
N PRO A 68 -6.91 1.05 2.68
CA PRO A 68 -6.29 0.84 1.37
C PRO A 68 -4.79 1.21 1.36
N MET A 69 -3.98 0.37 0.71
CA MET A 69 -2.51 0.54 0.66
C MET A 69 -2.07 1.09 -0.70
N LEU A 70 -1.19 2.09 -0.68
CA LEU A 70 -0.45 2.55 -1.85
C LEU A 70 0.98 2.01 -1.78
N VAL A 71 1.38 1.25 -2.81
CA VAL A 71 2.75 0.76 -2.98
C VAL A 71 3.35 1.41 -4.22
N SER A 72 4.49 2.10 -4.05
CA SER A 72 5.17 2.80 -5.15
C SER A 72 6.68 2.85 -4.95
N ASN A 73 7.42 3.03 -6.05
CA ASN A 73 8.86 3.24 -6.07
C ASN A 73 9.27 4.72 -5.91
N ALA A 74 8.31 5.64 -5.75
CA ALA A 74 8.55 7.08 -5.73
C ALA A 74 8.55 7.64 -4.29
N PRO A 75 9.47 8.56 -3.94
CA PRO A 75 9.50 9.20 -2.63
C PRO A 75 8.32 10.16 -2.37
N THR A 76 7.49 10.44 -3.37
CA THR A 76 6.24 11.23 -3.27
C THR A 76 5.18 10.60 -2.35
N ILE A 77 5.44 9.41 -1.79
CA ILE A 77 4.63 8.77 -0.73
C ILE A 77 4.43 9.70 0.48
N ARG A 78 5.35 10.65 0.73
CA ARG A 78 5.18 11.67 1.76
C ARG A 78 4.04 12.65 1.48
N GLU A 79 3.77 12.97 0.22
CA GLU A 79 2.81 14.01 -0.19
C GLU A 79 1.37 13.47 -0.17
N VAL A 80 1.13 12.23 -0.60
CA VAL A 80 -0.22 11.60 -0.61
C VAL A 80 -0.78 11.39 0.81
N VAL A 81 0.09 11.16 1.79
CA VAL A 81 -0.28 11.01 3.21
C VAL A 81 -0.70 12.34 3.85
N ALA A 82 -0.25 13.48 3.31
CA ALA A 82 -0.60 14.80 3.84
C ALA A 82 -2.01 15.25 3.43
N ASP A 83 -2.50 14.84 2.26
CA ASP A 83 -3.78 15.29 1.71
C ASP A 83 -5.01 14.53 2.22
N THR A 84 -4.83 13.33 2.80
CA THR A 84 -5.94 12.40 3.11
C THR A 84 -6.12 12.10 4.61
N GLY A 85 -5.33 12.69 5.52
CA GLY A 85 -5.43 12.41 6.96
C GLY A 85 -5.18 13.62 7.86
N LYS A 86 -5.70 13.58 9.09
CA LYS A 86 -5.20 14.45 10.18
C LYS A 86 -3.72 14.11 10.38
N THR A 87 -2.84 15.02 9.98
CA THR A 87 -1.40 14.87 10.18
C THR A 87 -1.11 14.80 11.68
N PHE A 88 -0.33 13.80 12.10
CA PHE A 88 0.25 13.82 13.43
C PHE A 88 1.22 15.01 13.50
N PRO A 89 1.22 15.81 14.58
CA PRO A 89 2.18 16.89 14.72
C PRO A 89 3.59 16.32 14.59
N ARG A 90 4.40 17.00 13.78
CA ARG A 90 5.79 16.66 13.54
C ARG A 90 6.51 16.60 14.89
N GLN A 91 6.98 15.42 15.30
CA GLN A 91 7.92 15.35 16.42
C GLN A 91 9.20 16.07 16.00
N GLU A 92 9.53 17.12 16.73
CA GLU A 92 10.83 17.78 16.62
C GLU A 92 11.91 16.78 17.04
N ARG A 93 12.96 16.68 16.22
CA ARG A 93 14.10 15.82 16.52
C ARG A 93 15.02 16.62 17.45
N GLU A 94 15.32 16.05 18.63
CA GLU A 94 16.47 16.44 19.44
C GLU A 94 17.79 16.11 18.71
#